data_AF-A0A679JHQ3-F1
#
_entry.id   AF-A0A679JHQ3-F1
#
_cell.length_a   1.000
_cell.length_b   1.000
_cell.length_c   1.000
_cell.angle_alpha   90.00
_cell.angle_beta   90.00
_cell.angle_gamma   90.00
#
_symmetry.space_group_name_H-M   'P 1'
#
loop_
_entity.id
_entity.type
_entity.pdbx_description
1 polymer ?
#
loop_
_entity_poly.entity_id
_entity_poly.type
_entity_poly.pdbx_seq_one_letter_code
_entity_poly.pdbx_strand_id
1 'polypeptide(L)'
;MEPGEIATLLRRQPEIALFVVLAIGHAVGQIRFGPIQLGGICGTLIAALCIGQLGIQLDDGVKNFFFMLFIFALGYAGGPQFFANLDAKGLRLGLLCLVEVVVVLALVLAATLFLSLDQGTAAGLIAGAATESAVVGTATDAISKLALPAADIRQLQANVVTAYSITYVFGLIAIVIVTSQVFPLLLRVDLRAEADRLWKTMGGGGEAVDAASATPEMISAA
;
A
#
# COMPACT_ATOMS: atom_id res chain seq x y z
N MET A 1 -2.39 -15.30 -31.45
CA MET A 1 -3.17 -14.08 -31.20
C MET A 1 -2.18 -12.95 -31.28
N GLU A 2 -2.31 -12.09 -32.28
CA GLU A 2 -1.34 -11.03 -32.53
C GLU A 2 -1.34 -10.04 -31.34
N PRO A 3 -0.18 -9.47 -30.94
CA PRO A 3 -0.12 -8.52 -29.81
C PRO A 3 -1.07 -7.31 -30.00
N GLY A 4 -1.41 -6.95 -31.25
CA GLY A 4 -2.39 -5.91 -31.56
C GLY A 4 -3.86 -6.30 -31.28
N GLU A 5 -4.23 -7.58 -31.38
CA GLU A 5 -5.60 -8.05 -31.11
C GLU A 5 -5.90 -8.02 -29.61
N ILE A 6 -4.93 -8.40 -28.79
CA ILE A 6 -5.03 -8.38 -27.32
C ILE A 6 -5.23 -6.95 -26.84
N ALA A 7 -4.42 -6.00 -27.32
CA ALA A 7 -4.57 -4.60 -26.96
C ALA A 7 -5.93 -4.02 -27.38
N THR A 8 -6.45 -4.44 -28.53
CA THR A 8 -7.76 -3.98 -29.05
C THR A 8 -8.92 -4.55 -28.23
N LEU A 9 -8.84 -5.82 -27.83
CA LEU A 9 -9.83 -6.45 -26.93
C LEU A 9 -9.85 -5.79 -25.55
N LEU A 10 -8.67 -5.55 -24.96
CA LEU A 10 -8.54 -4.90 -23.65
C LEU A 10 -9.05 -3.46 -23.64
N ARG A 11 -8.96 -2.75 -24.77
CA ARG A 11 -9.56 -1.42 -24.93
C ARG A 11 -11.08 -1.46 -25.08
N ARG A 12 -11.64 -2.55 -25.57
CA ARG A 12 -13.08 -2.71 -25.79
C ARG A 12 -13.82 -3.21 -24.53
N GLN A 13 -13.12 -3.93 -23.65
CA GLN A 13 -13.63 -4.42 -22.37
C GLN A 13 -12.63 -4.10 -21.24
N PRO A 14 -12.61 -2.85 -20.75
CA PRO A 14 -11.61 -2.40 -19.78
C PRO A 14 -11.73 -3.13 -18.43
N GLU A 15 -12.86 -3.78 -18.13
CA GLU A 15 -13.02 -4.61 -16.93
C GLU A 15 -12.12 -5.87 -17.00
N ILE A 16 -11.97 -6.46 -18.18
CA ILE A 16 -11.08 -7.61 -18.38
C ILE A 16 -9.64 -7.18 -18.13
N ALA A 17 -9.24 -6.00 -18.59
CA ALA A 17 -7.92 -5.45 -18.31
C ALA A 17 -7.66 -5.28 -16.82
N LEU A 18 -8.65 -4.81 -16.04
CA LEU A 18 -8.55 -4.70 -14.59
C LEU A 18 -8.28 -6.07 -13.94
N PHE A 19 -9.05 -7.10 -14.30
CA PHE A 19 -8.85 -8.45 -13.74
C PHE A 19 -7.52 -9.08 -14.16
N VAL A 20 -7.07 -8.84 -15.40
CA VAL A 20 -5.76 -9.31 -15.88
C VAL A 20 -4.62 -8.65 -15.11
N VAL A 21 -4.69 -7.33 -14.92
CA VAL A 21 -3.72 -6.57 -14.11
C VAL A 21 -3.67 -7.11 -12.68
N LEU A 22 -4.84 -7.35 -12.07
CA LEU A 22 -4.93 -7.93 -10.73
C LEU A 22 -4.32 -9.33 -10.66
N ALA A 23 -4.69 -10.22 -11.58
CA ALA A 23 -4.21 -11.59 -11.60
C ALA A 23 -2.69 -11.67 -11.82
N ILE A 24 -2.18 -11.00 -12.85
CA ILE A 24 -0.74 -11.00 -13.17
C ILE A 24 0.03 -10.30 -12.07
N GLY A 25 -0.41 -9.11 -11.66
CA GLY A 25 0.28 -8.32 -10.65
C GLY A 25 0.33 -9.02 -9.30
N HIS A 26 -0.77 -9.65 -8.87
CA HIS A 26 -0.78 -10.42 -7.65
C HIS A 26 0.16 -11.63 -7.76
N ALA A 27 0.06 -12.40 -8.85
CA ALA A 27 0.91 -13.57 -9.06
C ALA A 27 2.41 -13.21 -9.05
N VAL A 28 2.80 -12.14 -9.75
CA VAL A 28 4.17 -11.64 -9.78
C VAL A 28 4.61 -11.11 -8.41
N GLY A 29 3.74 -10.37 -7.70
CA GLY A 29 4.02 -9.85 -6.37
C GLY A 29 4.22 -10.92 -5.30
N GLN A 30 3.64 -12.11 -5.50
CA GLN A 30 3.85 -13.28 -4.64
C GLN A 30 5.18 -14.01 -4.91
N ILE A 31 5.87 -13.73 -6.01
CA ILE A 31 7.19 -14.32 -6.27
C ILE A 31 8.18 -13.75 -5.24
N ARG A 32 8.85 -14.66 -4.52
CA ARG A 32 9.89 -14.30 -3.55
C ARG A 32 11.21 -14.08 -4.27
N PHE A 33 11.86 -12.95 -4.00
CA PHE A 33 13.20 -12.64 -4.46
C PHE A 33 14.15 -12.66 -3.26
N GLY A 34 14.66 -13.85 -2.92
CA GLY A 34 15.46 -14.07 -1.71
C GLY A 34 14.63 -13.82 -0.44
N PRO A 35 15.07 -12.98 0.52
CA PRO A 35 14.34 -12.72 1.76
C PRO A 35 13.20 -11.70 1.59
N ILE A 36 13.00 -11.13 0.40
CA ILE A 36 12.00 -10.07 0.16
C ILE A 36 10.88 -10.62 -0.72
N GLN A 37 9.64 -10.39 -0.29
CA GLN A 37 8.44 -10.59 -1.08
C GLN A 37 7.77 -9.22 -1.29
N LEU A 38 7.55 -8.82 -2.54
CA LEU A 38 6.92 -7.53 -2.87
C LEU A 38 5.47 -7.48 -2.34
N GLY A 39 4.81 -8.62 -2.32
CA GLY A 39 3.42 -8.76 -1.93
C GLY A 39 2.46 -8.45 -3.07
N GLY A 40 1.24 -8.96 -2.94
CA GLY A 40 0.22 -8.82 -3.97
C GLY A 40 -0.10 -7.37 -4.34
N ILE A 41 -0.07 -6.44 -3.37
CA ILE A 41 -0.39 -5.03 -3.60
C ILE A 41 0.69 -4.32 -4.42
N CYS A 42 1.98 -4.44 -4.05
CA CYS A 42 3.07 -3.86 -4.85
C CYS A 42 3.07 -4.43 -6.27
N GLY A 43 2.90 -5.74 -6.41
CA GLY A 43 2.88 -6.40 -7.71
C GLY A 43 1.74 -5.92 -8.61
N THR A 44 0.53 -5.71 -8.05
CA THR A 44 -0.60 -5.14 -8.80
C THR A 44 -0.37 -3.68 -9.17
N LEU A 45 0.26 -2.86 -8.33
CA LEU A 45 0.60 -1.48 -8.66
C LEU A 45 1.63 -1.40 -9.81
N ILE A 46 2.66 -2.24 -9.77
CA ILE A 46 3.67 -2.30 -10.85
C ILE A 46 3.02 -2.76 -12.16
N ALA A 47 2.20 -3.83 -12.10
CA ALA A 47 1.48 -4.32 -13.27
C ALA A 47 0.53 -3.26 -13.84
N ALA A 48 -0.20 -2.54 -12.98
CA ALA A 48 -1.10 -1.46 -13.37
C ALA A 48 -0.34 -0.31 -14.05
N LEU A 49 0.84 0.07 -13.53
CA LEU A 49 1.66 1.12 -14.11
C LEU A 49 2.21 0.73 -15.49
N CYS A 50 2.65 -0.52 -15.66
CA CYS A 50 3.18 -1.04 -16.93
C CYS A 50 2.08 -1.21 -17.99
N ILE A 51 0.98 -1.86 -17.64
CA ILE A 51 -0.14 -2.15 -18.57
C ILE A 51 -0.94 -0.86 -18.85
N GLY A 52 -1.02 0.05 -17.88
CA GLY A 52 -1.69 1.35 -18.03
C GLY A 52 -1.08 2.24 -19.12
N GLN A 53 0.20 2.04 -19.47
CA GLN A 53 0.84 2.75 -20.59
C GLN A 53 0.20 2.42 -21.96
N LEU A 54 -0.58 1.33 -22.06
CA LEU A 54 -1.28 0.95 -23.29
C LEU A 54 -2.49 1.86 -23.61
N GLY A 55 -2.78 2.85 -22.74
CA GLY A 55 -3.88 3.80 -22.92
C GLY A 55 -5.25 3.18 -22.65
N ILE A 56 -5.31 2.15 -21.81
CA ILE A 56 -6.58 1.56 -21.36
C ILE A 56 -7.19 2.51 -20.35
N GLN A 57 -8.36 3.06 -20.67
CA GLN A 57 -9.10 3.93 -19.76
C GLN A 57 -10.30 3.17 -19.20
N LEU A 58 -10.37 3.09 -17.87
CA LEU A 58 -11.57 2.65 -17.19
C LEU A 58 -12.53 3.83 -17.05
N ASP A 59 -13.83 3.52 -17.07
CA ASP A 59 -14.86 4.48 -16.75
C ASP A 59 -14.74 4.97 -15.29
N ASP A 60 -14.95 6.27 -15.07
CA ASP A 60 -14.87 6.88 -13.74
C ASP A 60 -15.89 6.27 -12.76
N GLY A 61 -17.02 5.76 -13.26
CA GLY A 61 -18.01 5.04 -12.46
C GLY A 61 -17.47 3.75 -11.84
N VAL A 62 -16.65 2.99 -12.58
CA VAL A 62 -16.01 1.76 -12.06
C VAL A 62 -15.02 2.11 -10.95
N LYS A 63 -14.17 3.11 -11.18
CA LYS A 63 -13.22 3.63 -10.19
C LYS A 63 -13.93 4.08 -8.91
N ASN A 64 -15.00 4.87 -9.04
CA ASN A 64 -15.75 5.38 -7.90
C ASN A 64 -16.47 4.27 -7.14
N PHE A 65 -17.01 3.27 -7.84
CA PHE A 65 -17.64 2.11 -7.21
C PHE A 65 -16.65 1.32 -6.33
N PHE A 66 -15.47 0.99 -6.86
CA PHE A 66 -14.45 0.28 -6.08
C PHE A 66 -13.90 1.12 -4.92
N PHE A 67 -13.73 2.43 -5.11
CA PHE A 67 -13.32 3.31 -4.02
C PHE A 67 -14.37 3.40 -2.91
N MET A 68 -15.65 3.48 -3.27
CA MET A 68 -16.75 3.49 -2.30
C MET A 68 -16.84 2.18 -1.53
N LEU A 69 -16.67 1.03 -2.22
CA LEU A 69 -16.61 -0.28 -1.58
C LEU A 69 -15.40 -0.38 -0.63
N PHE A 70 -14.25 0.16 -1.01
CA PHE A 70 -13.05 0.21 -0.17
C PHE A 70 -13.28 1.03 1.10
N ILE A 71 -13.80 2.26 1.01
CA ILE A 71 -14.07 3.10 2.19
C ILE A 71 -15.17 2.49 3.06
N PHE A 72 -16.20 1.88 2.46
CA PHE A 72 -17.22 1.15 3.20
C PHE A 72 -16.63 -0.02 3.99
N ALA A 73 -15.80 -0.86 3.35
CA ALA A 73 -15.15 -2.00 3.99
C ALA A 73 -14.19 -1.55 5.10
N LEU A 74 -13.40 -0.49 4.85
CA LEU A 74 -12.50 0.10 5.84
C LEU A 74 -13.27 0.62 7.07
N GLY A 75 -14.38 1.34 6.85
CA GLY A 75 -15.23 1.84 7.92
C GLY A 75 -15.94 0.72 8.69
N TYR A 76 -16.43 -0.31 8.00
CA TYR A 76 -17.13 -1.44 8.61
C TYR A 76 -16.19 -2.29 9.47
N ALA A 77 -14.99 -2.62 8.96
CA ALA A 77 -14.00 -3.41 9.68
C ALA A 77 -13.31 -2.60 10.80
N GLY A 78 -12.98 -1.34 10.53
CA GLY A 78 -12.26 -0.47 11.46
C GLY A 78 -13.14 0.16 12.54
N GLY A 79 -14.44 0.36 12.28
CA GLY A 79 -15.37 1.06 13.18
C GLY A 79 -15.44 0.46 14.59
N PRO A 80 -15.81 -0.82 14.76
CA PRO A 80 -15.86 -1.45 16.09
C PRO A 80 -14.51 -1.40 16.82
N GLN A 81 -13.41 -1.61 16.09
CA GLN A 81 -12.06 -1.58 16.64
C GLN A 81 -11.69 -0.17 17.12
N PHE A 82 -12.06 0.88 16.38
CA PHE A 82 -11.86 2.27 16.79
C PHE A 82 -12.53 2.56 18.13
N PHE A 83 -13.83 2.25 18.26
CA PHE A 83 -14.56 2.47 19.52
C PHE A 83 -14.03 1.61 20.68
N ALA A 84 -13.62 0.36 20.41
CA ALA A 84 -13.00 -0.50 21.41
C ALA A 84 -11.66 0.06 21.95
N ASN A 85 -10.97 0.88 21.16
CA ASN A 85 -9.72 1.55 21.53
C ASN A 85 -9.93 2.99 22.03
N LEU A 86 -11.16 3.45 22.26
CA LEU A 86 -11.42 4.75 22.92
C LEU A 86 -11.30 4.66 24.45
N ASP A 87 -10.26 3.97 24.93
CA ASP A 87 -9.87 3.93 26.33
C ASP A 87 -8.60 4.75 26.58
N ALA A 88 -8.17 4.87 27.84
CA ALA A 88 -6.99 5.65 28.18
C ALA A 88 -5.69 5.15 27.51
N LYS A 89 -5.63 3.86 27.14
CA LYS A 89 -4.47 3.27 26.44
C LYS A 89 -4.53 3.59 24.95
N GLY A 90 -5.69 3.44 24.31
CA GLY A 90 -5.85 3.75 22.90
C GLY A 90 -5.83 5.25 22.61
N LEU A 91 -6.19 6.12 23.58
CA LEU A 91 -5.91 7.56 23.46
C LEU A 91 -4.41 7.88 23.38
N ARG A 92 -3.54 7.12 24.07
CA ARG A 92 -2.08 7.26 23.93
C ARG A 92 -1.62 6.83 22.54
N LEU A 93 -2.19 5.75 22.00
CA LEU A 93 -1.91 5.32 20.63
C LEU A 93 -2.41 6.35 19.61
N GLY A 94 -3.59 6.93 19.84
CA GLY A 94 -4.13 8.01 19.00
C GLY A 94 -3.24 9.25 18.97
N LEU A 95 -2.55 9.56 20.08
CA LEU A 95 -1.55 10.64 20.09
C LEU A 95 -0.32 10.29 19.23
N LEU A 96 0.11 9.03 19.21
CA LEU A 96 1.18 8.59 18.29
C LEU A 96 0.74 8.68 16.83
N CYS A 97 -0.50 8.29 16.51
CA CYS A 97 -1.08 8.48 15.17
C CYS A 97 -1.13 9.97 14.79
N LEU A 98 -1.48 10.85 15.73
CA LEU A 98 -1.47 12.29 15.47
C LEU A 98 -0.05 12.81 15.18
N VAL A 99 0.94 12.36 15.95
CA VAL A 99 2.35 12.69 15.72
C VAL A 99 2.79 12.21 14.34
N GLU A 100 2.46 10.97 13.98
CA GLU A 100 2.73 10.41 12.66
C GLU A 100 2.14 11.28 11.54
N VAL A 101 0.85 11.62 11.62
CA VAL A 101 0.18 12.47 10.63
C VAL A 101 0.90 13.82 10.49
N VAL A 102 1.25 14.46 11.61
CA VAL A 102 1.96 15.75 11.60
C VAL A 102 3.35 15.61 10.97
N VAL A 103 4.10 14.56 11.31
CA VAL A 103 5.45 14.31 10.79
C VAL A 103 5.40 14.04 9.29
N VAL A 104 4.52 13.14 8.83
CA VAL A 104 4.36 12.82 7.41
C VAL A 104 3.95 14.06 6.62
N LEU A 105 2.97 14.82 7.14
CA LEU A 105 2.52 16.05 6.48
C LEU A 105 3.65 17.09 6.42
N ALA A 106 4.40 17.29 7.49
CA ALA A 106 5.54 18.21 7.50
C ALA A 106 6.63 17.80 6.51
N LEU A 107 6.96 16.50 6.44
CA LEU A 107 7.93 15.97 5.49
C LEU A 107 7.48 16.18 4.04
N VAL A 108 6.21 15.92 3.73
CA VAL A 108 5.71 16.13 2.37
C VAL A 108 5.60 17.60 2.03
N LEU A 109 5.14 18.46 2.94
CA LEU A 109 5.13 19.91 2.69
C LEU A 109 6.54 20.45 2.44
N ALA A 110 7.53 19.97 3.20
CA ALA A 110 8.93 20.28 2.94
C ALA A 110 9.38 19.77 1.56
N ALA A 111 9.08 18.52 1.22
CA ALA A 111 9.40 17.95 -0.10
C ALA A 111 8.74 18.73 -1.25
N THR A 112 7.48 19.13 -1.09
CA THR A 112 6.77 19.97 -2.06
C THR A 112 7.46 21.31 -2.26
N LEU A 113 7.96 21.95 -1.20
CA LEU A 113 8.68 23.20 -1.28
C LEU A 113 10.05 23.05 -1.98
N PHE A 114 10.81 22.00 -1.64
CA PHE A 114 12.15 21.79 -2.19
C PHE A 114 12.13 21.24 -3.63
N LEU A 115 11.15 20.41 -3.98
CA LEU A 115 11.06 19.72 -5.26
C LEU A 115 10.00 20.31 -6.20
N SER A 116 9.27 21.34 -5.77
CA SER A 116 8.18 21.99 -6.54
C SER A 116 7.12 20.99 -7.04
N LEU A 117 6.66 20.10 -6.15
CA LEU A 117 5.68 19.08 -6.49
C LEU A 117 4.28 19.67 -6.71
N ASP A 118 3.54 19.18 -7.71
CA ASP A 118 2.13 19.50 -7.87
C ASP A 118 1.26 18.80 -6.80
N GLN A 119 0.02 19.26 -6.65
CA GLN A 119 -0.92 18.75 -5.64
C GLN A 119 -1.20 17.25 -5.79
N GLY A 120 -1.24 16.75 -7.04
CA GLY A 120 -1.46 15.34 -7.33
C GLY A 120 -0.27 14.49 -6.90
N THR A 121 0.94 14.87 -7.34
CA THR A 121 2.18 14.18 -6.96
C THR A 121 2.42 14.21 -5.45
N ALA A 122 2.19 15.34 -4.79
CA ALA A 122 2.33 15.46 -3.33
C ALA A 122 1.35 14.56 -2.57
N ALA A 123 0.07 14.52 -2.99
CA ALA A 123 -0.93 13.65 -2.38
C ALA A 123 -0.61 12.15 -2.60
N GLY A 124 -0.16 11.79 -3.81
CA GLY A 124 0.28 10.43 -4.10
C GLY A 124 1.53 10.03 -3.31
N LEU A 125 2.47 10.95 -3.09
CA LEU A 125 3.64 10.74 -2.25
C LEU A 125 3.26 10.44 -0.80
N ILE A 126 2.34 11.21 -0.20
CA ILE A 126 1.81 10.91 1.15
C ILE A 126 1.18 9.53 1.16
N ALA A 127 0.29 9.26 0.20
CA ALA A 127 -0.46 8.01 0.14
C ALA A 127 0.48 6.79 0.05
N GLY A 128 1.50 6.82 -0.81
CA GLY A 128 2.35 5.67 -1.03
C GLY A 128 3.44 5.54 0.04
N ALA A 129 4.09 6.66 0.42
CA ALA A 129 5.15 6.62 1.42
C ALA A 129 4.63 6.26 2.83
N ALA A 130 3.43 6.71 3.19
CA ALA A 130 2.78 6.33 4.44
C ALA A 130 1.95 5.04 4.32
N THR A 131 1.90 4.41 3.15
CA THR A 131 1.07 3.22 2.87
C THR A 131 -0.43 3.42 3.15
N GLU A 132 -0.91 4.65 3.03
CA GLU A 132 -2.28 5.08 3.29
C GLU A 132 -3.10 5.16 1.99
N SER A 133 -3.57 4.01 1.50
CA SER A 133 -4.31 3.93 0.22
C SER A 133 -5.60 4.77 0.19
N ALA A 134 -6.20 5.07 1.34
CA ALA A 134 -7.39 5.92 1.43
C ALA A 134 -7.14 7.36 0.98
N VAL A 135 -5.89 7.84 1.09
CA VAL A 135 -5.49 9.18 0.62
C VAL A 135 -5.67 9.28 -0.89
N VAL A 136 -5.42 8.22 -1.66
CA VAL A 136 -5.54 8.24 -3.14
C VAL A 136 -6.94 8.68 -3.57
N GLY A 137 -7.98 8.05 -3.04
CA GLY A 137 -9.35 8.36 -3.46
C GLY A 137 -9.89 9.66 -2.87
N THR A 138 -9.55 9.99 -1.62
CA THR A 138 -9.94 11.27 -1.01
C THR A 138 -9.27 12.47 -1.68
N ALA A 139 -7.98 12.37 -2.02
CA ALA A 139 -7.26 13.40 -2.77
C ALA A 139 -7.80 13.52 -4.20
N THR A 140 -8.08 12.40 -4.87
CA THR A 140 -8.67 12.39 -6.21
C THR A 140 -10.04 13.05 -6.25
N ASP A 141 -10.90 12.78 -5.25
CA ASP A 141 -12.20 13.43 -5.08
C ASP A 141 -12.05 14.93 -4.79
N ALA A 142 -11.12 15.33 -3.91
CA ALA A 142 -10.83 16.73 -3.64
C ALA A 142 -10.34 17.48 -4.90
N ILE A 143 -9.44 16.87 -5.68
CA ILE A 143 -8.93 17.40 -6.95
C ILE A 143 -10.06 17.57 -7.97
N SER A 144 -11.04 16.66 -8.00
CA SER A 144 -12.19 16.74 -8.92
C SER A 144 -13.08 17.97 -8.69
N LYS A 145 -13.00 18.57 -7.49
CA LYS A 145 -13.79 19.74 -7.08
C LYS A 145 -13.04 21.07 -7.28
N LEU A 146 -11.81 21.02 -7.79
CA LEU A 146 -11.05 22.24 -8.10
C LEU A 146 -11.65 22.96 -9.30
N ALA A 147 -11.61 24.29 -9.29
CA ALA A 147 -12.03 25.14 -10.41
C ALA A 147 -10.95 25.20 -11.50
N LEU A 148 -10.58 24.04 -12.03
CA LEU A 148 -9.55 23.86 -13.07
C LEU A 148 -10.15 23.25 -14.34
N PRO A 149 -9.51 23.44 -15.50
CA PRO A 149 -9.86 22.71 -16.72
C PRO A 149 -9.87 21.19 -16.49
N ALA A 150 -10.79 20.48 -17.15
CA ALA A 150 -10.92 19.03 -17.00
C ALA A 150 -9.64 18.25 -17.36
N ALA A 151 -8.83 18.78 -18.29
CA ALA A 151 -7.54 18.21 -18.64
C ALA A 151 -6.54 18.25 -17.46
N ASP A 152 -6.49 19.37 -16.75
CA ASP A 152 -5.59 19.56 -15.60
C ASP A 152 -6.03 18.70 -14.42
N ILE A 153 -7.34 18.58 -14.18
CA ILE A 153 -7.89 17.66 -13.16
C ILE A 153 -7.47 16.22 -13.45
N ARG A 154 -7.63 15.77 -14.70
CA ARG A 154 -7.21 14.41 -15.10
C ARG A 154 -5.71 14.21 -14.93
N GLN A 155 -4.89 15.20 -15.27
CA GLN A 155 -3.45 15.14 -15.09
C GLN A 155 -3.07 15.03 -13.61
N LEU A 156 -3.65 15.86 -12.74
CA LEU A 156 -3.41 15.80 -11.30
C LEU A 156 -3.83 14.45 -10.71
N GLN A 157 -5.00 13.93 -11.08
CA GLN A 157 -5.45 12.60 -10.64
C GLN A 157 -4.53 11.48 -11.13
N ALA A 158 -4.02 11.57 -12.36
CA ALA A 158 -3.03 10.62 -12.87
C ALA A 158 -1.72 10.70 -12.06
N ASN A 159 -1.25 11.92 -11.75
CA ASN A 159 -0.07 12.14 -10.91
C ASN A 159 -0.23 11.52 -9.52
N VAL A 160 -1.42 11.60 -8.88
CA VAL A 160 -1.69 10.92 -7.60
C VAL A 160 -1.41 9.42 -7.72
N VAL A 161 -2.01 8.77 -8.72
CA VAL A 161 -1.91 7.32 -8.90
C VAL A 161 -0.48 6.91 -9.24
N THR A 162 0.21 7.65 -10.09
CA THR A 162 1.62 7.38 -10.44
C THR A 162 2.54 7.54 -9.23
N ALA A 163 2.43 8.65 -8.50
CA ALA A 163 3.26 8.90 -7.33
C ALA A 163 3.00 7.86 -6.22
N TYR A 164 1.73 7.54 -5.96
CA TYR A 164 1.35 6.46 -5.03
C TYR A 164 1.97 5.12 -5.43
N SER A 165 1.86 4.73 -6.71
CA SER A 165 2.33 3.42 -7.18
C SER A 165 3.83 3.26 -7.00
N ILE A 166 4.61 4.30 -7.31
CA ILE A 166 6.06 4.29 -7.17
C ILE A 166 6.45 4.30 -5.69
N THR A 167 5.91 5.25 -4.93
CA THR A 167 6.33 5.48 -3.54
C THR A 167 5.88 4.37 -2.60
N TYR A 168 4.77 3.67 -2.89
CA TYR A 168 4.35 2.48 -2.16
C TYR A 168 5.36 1.33 -2.26
N VAL A 169 5.92 1.09 -3.46
CA VAL A 169 6.92 0.03 -3.66
C VAL A 169 8.18 0.33 -2.85
N PHE A 170 8.67 1.57 -2.92
CA PHE A 170 9.82 1.98 -2.11
C PHE A 170 9.52 1.98 -0.62
N GLY A 171 8.32 2.43 -0.22
CA GLY A 171 7.86 2.42 1.17
C GLY A 171 7.84 1.02 1.74
N LEU A 172 7.28 0.04 1.01
CA LEU A 172 7.26 -1.36 1.42
C LEU A 172 8.67 -1.95 1.55
N ILE A 173 9.56 -1.70 0.58
CA ILE A 173 10.94 -2.20 0.66
C ILE A 173 11.67 -1.55 1.84
N ALA A 174 11.53 -0.24 2.01
CA ALA A 174 12.16 0.50 3.10
C ALA A 174 11.67 0.01 4.46
N ILE A 175 10.35 -0.15 4.67
CA ILE A 175 9.83 -0.60 5.97
C ILE A 175 10.23 -2.03 6.29
N VAL A 176 10.29 -2.92 5.29
CA VAL A 176 10.79 -4.28 5.47
C VAL A 176 12.26 -4.28 5.88
N ILE A 177 13.13 -3.55 5.18
CA ILE A 177 14.57 -3.49 5.50
C ILE A 177 14.79 -2.82 6.87
N VAL A 178 14.13 -1.70 7.12
CA VAL A 178 14.28 -0.95 8.37
C VAL A 178 13.82 -1.79 9.56
N THR A 179 12.68 -2.47 9.45
CA THR A 179 12.13 -3.26 10.56
C THR A 179 12.87 -4.59 10.76
N SER A 180 13.36 -5.22 9.69
CA SER A 180 14.05 -6.52 9.79
C SER A 180 15.56 -6.42 10.06
N GLN A 181 16.20 -5.29 9.75
CA GLN A 181 17.65 -5.14 9.87
C GLN A 181 18.05 -3.95 10.74
N VAL A 182 17.54 -2.76 10.44
CA VAL A 182 17.99 -1.52 11.11
C VAL A 182 17.50 -1.45 12.56
N PHE A 183 16.23 -1.71 12.81
CA PHE A 183 15.63 -1.63 14.14
C PHE A 183 16.19 -2.70 15.09
N PRO A 184 16.31 -3.98 14.71
CA PRO A 184 16.94 -5.00 15.55
C PRO A 184 18.39 -4.67 15.88
N LEU A 185 19.14 -4.14 14.90
CA LEU A 185 20.53 -3.70 15.11
C LEU A 185 20.59 -2.52 16.09
N LEU A 186 19.72 -1.53 15.92
CA LEU A 186 19.66 -0.34 16.78
C LEU A 186 19.24 -0.69 18.21
N LEU A 187 18.27 -1.59 18.36
CA LEU A 187 17.74 -2.05 19.65
C LEU A 187 18.59 -3.17 20.27
N ARG A 188 19.55 -3.73 19.52
CA ARG A 188 20.39 -4.89 19.92
C ARG A 188 19.56 -6.10 20.34
N VAL A 189 18.49 -6.38 19.60
CA VAL A 189 17.59 -7.51 19.84
C VAL A 189 17.75 -8.54 18.73
N ASP A 190 17.80 -9.82 19.10
CA ASP A 190 17.69 -10.92 18.15
C ASP A 190 16.22 -11.22 17.88
N LEU A 191 15.76 -10.92 16.66
CA LEU A 191 14.38 -11.15 16.24
C LEU A 191 13.96 -12.61 16.35
N ARG A 192 14.86 -13.58 16.13
CA ARG A 192 14.56 -15.01 16.25
C ARG A 192 14.28 -15.39 17.68
N ALA A 193 15.19 -15.01 18.58
CA ALA A 193 15.08 -15.31 20.00
C ALA A 193 13.78 -14.72 20.59
N GLU A 194 13.42 -13.51 20.16
CA GLU A 194 12.23 -12.83 20.69
C GLU A 194 10.92 -13.33 20.06
N ALA A 195 10.95 -13.78 18.79
CA ALA A 195 9.84 -14.52 18.20
C ALA A 195 9.60 -15.86 18.92
N ASP A 196 10.65 -16.62 19.22
CA ASP A 196 10.57 -17.89 19.95
C ASP A 196 10.09 -17.68 21.39
N ARG A 197 10.54 -16.60 22.04
CA ARG A 197 10.08 -16.22 23.38
C ARG A 197 8.59 -15.87 23.37
N LEU A 198 8.15 -15.09 22.39
CA LEU A 198 6.75 -14.71 22.24
C LEU A 198 5.87 -15.94 21.97
N TRP A 199 6.32 -16.83 21.08
CA TRP A 199 5.64 -18.09 20.77
C TRP A 199 5.41 -18.94 22.02
N LYS A 200 6.44 -19.09 22.86
CA LYS A 200 6.33 -19.78 24.15
C LYS A 200 5.34 -19.13 25.10
N THR A 201 5.32 -17.78 25.18
CA THR A 201 4.34 -17.07 26.01
C THR A 201 2.91 -17.14 25.49
N MET A 202 2.72 -17.34 24.18
CA MET A 202 1.41 -17.55 23.55
C MET A 202 0.92 -19.01 23.61
N GLY A 203 1.64 -19.89 24.32
CA GLY A 203 1.26 -21.31 24.50
C GLY A 203 1.83 -22.27 23.46
N GLY A 204 2.74 -21.81 22.60
CA GLY A 204 3.46 -22.64 21.64
C GLY A 204 4.59 -23.42 22.30
N GLY A 205 4.59 -24.76 22.15
CA GLY A 205 5.64 -25.65 22.69
C GLY A 205 5.19 -26.69 23.71
N GLY A 206 3.93 -27.12 23.72
CA GLY A 206 3.55 -28.39 24.35
C GLY A 206 4.11 -29.58 23.55
N GLU A 207 4.48 -30.68 24.23
CA GLU A 207 5.09 -31.91 23.69
C GLU A 207 4.26 -32.63 22.60
N ALA A 208 4.13 -32.02 21.42
CA ALA A 208 3.59 -32.67 20.24
C ALA A 208 4.71 -32.83 19.21
N VAL A 209 4.91 -34.07 18.74
CA VAL A 209 5.96 -34.51 17.82
C VAL A 209 5.88 -33.85 16.42
N ASP A 210 4.80 -33.09 16.15
CA ASP A 210 4.54 -32.32 14.92
C ASP A 210 4.34 -30.81 15.18
N ALA A 211 5.01 -30.23 16.18
CA ALA A 211 4.92 -28.79 16.43
C ALA A 211 5.53 -27.97 15.29
N ALA A 212 4.67 -27.31 14.50
CA ALA A 212 5.07 -26.38 13.46
C ALA A 212 6.04 -25.32 14.00
N SER A 213 7.11 -25.03 13.23
CA SER A 213 8.16 -24.10 13.64
C SER A 213 7.62 -22.67 13.79
N ALA A 214 8.00 -22.01 14.88
CA ALA A 214 7.62 -20.62 15.20
C ALA A 214 8.24 -19.56 14.27
N THR A 215 9.19 -19.96 13.42
CA THR A 215 9.89 -19.05 12.50
C THR A 215 9.13 -18.93 11.17
N PRO A 216 8.77 -17.70 10.74
CA PRO A 216 8.40 -17.47 9.35
C PRO A 216 9.56 -17.92 8.45
N GLU A 217 9.26 -18.55 7.30
CA GLU A 217 10.29 -19.01 6.34
C GLU A 217 11.31 -17.91 5.95
N MET A 218 10.96 -16.63 6.07
CA MET A 218 11.90 -15.51 5.83
C MET A 218 13.10 -15.50 6.76
N ILE A 219 13.02 -16.21 7.88
CA ILE A 219 14.07 -16.27 8.90
C ILE A 219 14.75 -17.66 8.93
N SER A 220 14.29 -18.64 8.14
CA SER A 220 14.90 -19.99 8.15
C SER A 220 16.11 -20.13 7.20
N ALA A 221 16.32 -19.18 6.28
CA ALA A 221 17.31 -19.30 5.19
C ALA A 221 18.43 -18.25 5.20
N ALA A 222 18.91 -17.85 6.38
CA ALA A 222 20.17 -17.11 6.56
C ALA A 222 20.93 -17.63 7.77
#